data_AF-A0A349U2L6-F1
#
_entry.id   AF-A0A349U2L6-F1
#
_cell.length_a   1.000
_cell.length_b   1.000
_cell.length_c   1.000
_cell.angle_alpha   90.00
_cell.angle_beta   90.00
_cell.angle_gamma   90.00
#
_symmetry.space_group_name_H-M   'P 1'
#
loop_
_entity.id
_entity.type
_entity.pdbx_description
1 polymer ?
#
loop_
_entity_poly.entity_id
_entity_poly.type
_entity_poly.pdbx_seq_one_letter_code
_entity_poly.pdbx_strand_id
1 'polypeptide(L)'
;MVYALKFFKNLFVIAILIAAAILAMRYFSHISRTQEANAWQDPQTWTNPDIVEYLQNAPIIAQEPMASYLKRSGFKADFSNKVYIVTFANKAQAVFKPEEYEVDPLPYAEEAAYNASVFLGFPHIPPTTIRTIKDQTGSLQL
;
A
#
# COMPACT_ATOMS: atom_id res chain seq x y z
N MET A 1 -52.46 -13.11 16.29
CA MET A 1 -51.83 -13.25 14.94
C MET A 1 -51.29 -11.92 14.39
N VAL A 2 -52.02 -10.80 14.47
CA VAL A 2 -51.60 -9.48 13.90
C VAL A 2 -50.31 -8.91 14.51
N TYR A 3 -50.08 -9.07 15.83
CA TYR A 3 -48.89 -8.55 16.52
C TYR A 3 -47.60 -9.26 16.11
N ALA A 4 -47.64 -10.57 15.89
CA ALA A 4 -46.50 -11.35 15.43
C ALA A 4 -46.04 -10.89 14.04
N LEU A 5 -46.98 -10.65 13.12
CA LEU A 5 -46.66 -10.20 11.77
C LEU A 5 -46.02 -8.79 11.75
N LYS A 6 -46.47 -7.87 12.62
CA LYS A 6 -45.84 -6.56 12.79
C LYS A 6 -44.42 -6.68 13.38
N PHE A 7 -44.23 -7.56 14.36
CA PHE A 7 -42.92 -7.82 14.96
C PHE A 7 -41.91 -8.35 13.92
N PHE A 8 -42.29 -9.34 13.11
CA PHE A 8 -41.42 -9.87 12.05
C PHE A 8 -41.09 -8.83 10.97
N LYS A 9 -42.06 -8.00 10.56
CA LYS A 9 -41.80 -6.90 9.62
C LYS A 9 -40.80 -5.90 10.20
N ASN A 10 -40.92 -5.53 11.46
CA ASN A 10 -39.99 -4.63 12.13
C ASN A 10 -38.58 -5.25 12.22
N LEU A 11 -38.49 -6.53 12.57
CA LEU A 11 -37.20 -7.24 12.65
C LEU A 11 -36.50 -7.31 11.29
N PHE A 12 -37.26 -7.57 10.21
CA PHE A 12 -36.74 -7.60 8.85
C PHE A 12 -36.25 -6.22 8.40
N VAL A 13 -37.00 -5.15 8.69
CA VAL A 13 -36.58 -3.78 8.38
C VAL A 13 -35.29 -3.42 9.15
N ILE A 14 -35.20 -3.76 10.44
CA ILE A 14 -33.99 -3.54 11.24
C ILE A 14 -32.80 -4.30 10.65
N ALA A 15 -32.97 -5.56 10.25
CA ALA A 15 -31.91 -6.36 9.63
C ALA A 15 -31.40 -5.73 8.31
N ILE A 16 -32.31 -5.21 7.47
CA ILE A 16 -31.95 -4.51 6.24
C ILE A 16 -31.15 -3.24 6.56
N LEU A 17 -31.59 -2.44 7.54
CA LEU A 17 -30.90 -1.21 7.92
C LEU A 17 -29.49 -1.49 8.46
N ILE A 18 -29.33 -2.54 9.28
CA ILE A 18 -28.02 -2.98 9.78
C ILE A 18 -27.12 -3.43 8.61
N ALA A 19 -27.63 -4.26 7.69
CA ALA A 19 -26.87 -4.72 6.54
C ALA A 19 -26.43 -3.55 5.64
N ALA A 20 -27.33 -2.58 5.39
CA ALA A 20 -27.03 -1.38 4.64
C ALA A 20 -25.96 -0.51 5.33
N ALA A 21 -26.04 -0.33 6.65
CA ALA A 21 -25.04 0.40 7.43
C ALA A 21 -23.66 -0.28 7.35
N ILE A 22 -23.60 -1.61 7.46
CA ILE A 22 -22.35 -2.38 7.31
C ILE A 22 -21.76 -2.20 5.91
N LEU A 23 -22.58 -2.27 4.87
CA LEU A 23 -22.13 -2.08 3.49
C LEU A 23 -21.61 -0.65 3.26
N ALA A 24 -22.32 0.36 3.77
CA ALA A 24 -21.91 1.76 3.69
C ALA A 24 -20.58 2.01 4.41
N MET A 25 -20.39 1.45 5.61
CA MET A 25 -19.11 1.55 6.33
C MET A 25 -17.96 0.89 5.56
N ARG A 26 -18.19 -0.27 4.94
CA ARG A 26 -17.19 -0.94 4.08
C ARG A 26 -16.85 -0.12 2.85
N TYR A 27 -17.85 0.49 2.23
CA TYR A 27 -17.65 1.34 1.06
C TYR A 27 -16.88 2.62 1.41
N PHE A 28 -17.26 3.30 2.50
CA PHE A 28 -16.57 4.50 2.97
C PHE A 28 -15.11 4.21 3.34
N SER A 29 -14.86 3.14 4.10
CA SER A 29 -13.49 2.74 4.43
C SER A 29 -12.65 2.38 3.20
N HIS A 30 -13.27 1.83 2.14
CA HIS A 30 -12.59 1.59 0.87
C HIS A 30 -12.19 2.90 0.17
N ILE A 31 -13.09 3.89 0.13
CA ILE A 31 -12.80 5.21 -0.46
C ILE A 31 -11.68 5.91 0.31
N SER A 32 -11.78 5.99 1.64
CA SER A 32 -10.79 6.68 2.46
C SER A 32 -9.39 6.13 2.28
N ARG A 33 -9.24 4.79 2.24
CA ARG A 33 -7.95 4.13 2.01
C ARG A 33 -7.36 4.46 0.63
N THR A 34 -8.21 4.49 -0.39
CA THR A 34 -7.78 4.82 -1.75
C THR A 34 -7.35 6.28 -1.86
N GLN A 35 -8.07 7.19 -1.20
CA GLN A 35 -7.69 8.61 -1.16
C GLN A 35 -6.36 8.82 -0.45
N GLU A 36 -6.14 8.15 0.68
CA GLU A 36 -4.86 8.18 1.40
C GLU A 36 -3.71 7.64 0.54
N ALA A 37 -3.89 6.48 -0.10
CA ALA A 37 -2.88 5.92 -1.00
C ALA A 37 -2.54 6.85 -2.17
N ASN A 38 -3.54 7.53 -2.74
CA ASN A 38 -3.32 8.51 -3.80
C ASN A 38 -2.60 9.76 -3.31
N ALA A 39 -2.88 10.21 -2.08
CA ALA A 39 -2.22 11.37 -1.49
C ALA A 39 -0.71 11.16 -1.37
N TRP A 40 -0.27 9.93 -1.08
CA TRP A 40 1.15 9.61 -0.95
C TRP A 40 1.92 9.63 -2.28
N GLN A 41 1.24 9.68 -3.43
CA GLN A 41 1.92 9.81 -4.73
C GLN A 41 2.41 11.24 -5.01
N ASP A 42 2.00 12.23 -4.22
CA ASP A 42 2.45 13.61 -4.35
C ASP A 42 3.80 13.82 -3.62
N PRO A 43 4.87 14.24 -4.32
CA PRO A 43 6.17 14.54 -3.70
C PRO A 43 6.13 15.52 -2.53
N GLN A 44 5.13 16.41 -2.48
CA GLN A 44 4.96 17.34 -1.36
C GLN A 44 4.65 16.62 -0.04
N THR A 45 4.17 15.39 -0.10
CA THR A 45 3.83 14.58 1.08
C THR A 45 4.96 13.67 1.54
N TRP A 46 6.04 13.54 0.76
CA TRP A 46 7.09 12.54 1.00
C TRP A 46 7.98 12.82 2.22
N THR A 47 7.89 14.01 2.80
CA THR A 47 8.52 14.34 4.09
C THR A 47 7.70 13.85 5.29
N ASN A 48 6.49 13.32 5.08
CA ASN A 48 5.64 12.82 6.14
C ASN A 48 6.23 11.50 6.72
N PRO A 49 6.66 11.48 8.01
CA PRO A 49 7.21 10.28 8.63
C PRO A 49 6.21 9.11 8.70
N ASP A 50 4.90 9.39 8.71
CA ASP A 50 3.85 8.37 8.77
C ASP A 50 3.88 7.43 7.55
N ILE A 51 4.36 7.92 6.40
CA ILE A 51 4.48 7.10 5.18
C ILE A 51 5.55 6.02 5.40
N VAL A 52 6.70 6.39 5.95
CA VAL A 52 7.81 5.45 6.22
C VAL A 52 7.40 4.45 7.29
N GLU A 53 6.76 4.91 8.37
CA GLU A 53 6.23 4.03 9.42
C GLU A 53 5.21 3.03 8.84
N TYR A 54 4.34 3.49 7.94
CA TYR A 54 3.39 2.62 7.25
C TYR A 54 4.10 1.61 6.35
N LEU A 55 5.08 2.04 5.53
CA LEU A 55 5.85 1.13 4.67
C LEU A 55 6.54 0.02 5.48
N GLN A 56 7.02 0.33 6.69
CA GLN A 56 7.67 -0.65 7.58
C GLN A 56 6.68 -1.68 8.13
N ASN A 57 5.49 -1.23 8.56
CA ASN A 57 4.62 -2.03 9.43
C ASN A 57 3.36 -2.56 8.73
N ALA A 58 2.92 -1.93 7.64
CA ALA A 58 1.63 -2.20 7.05
C ALA A 58 1.51 -3.65 6.53
N PRO A 59 0.33 -4.29 6.66
CA PRO A 59 0.09 -5.61 6.10
C PRO A 59 0.17 -5.60 4.57
N ILE A 60 0.97 -6.53 4.04
CA ILE A 60 1.08 -6.80 2.61
C ILE A 60 -0.03 -7.77 2.21
N ILE A 61 -0.86 -7.40 1.24
CA ILE A 61 -1.97 -8.23 0.75
C ILE A 61 -1.64 -8.90 -0.59
N ALA A 62 -0.70 -8.36 -1.36
CA ALA A 62 -0.23 -8.96 -2.60
C ALA A 62 1.22 -8.56 -2.88
N GLN A 63 1.93 -9.44 -3.58
CA GLN A 63 3.28 -9.20 -4.09
C GLN A 63 3.39 -9.89 -5.44
N GLU A 64 3.92 -9.20 -6.44
CA GLU A 64 4.15 -9.76 -7.77
C GLU A 64 5.40 -9.20 -8.43
N PRO A 65 6.03 -9.91 -9.38
CA PRO A 65 7.17 -9.38 -10.13
C PRO A 65 6.77 -8.12 -10.91
N MET A 66 7.55 -7.05 -10.78
CA MET A 66 7.29 -5.77 -11.46
C MET A 66 7.33 -5.92 -12.98
N ALA A 67 8.17 -6.82 -13.51
CA ALA A 67 8.19 -7.14 -14.93
C ALA A 67 6.84 -7.67 -15.43
N SER A 68 6.19 -8.55 -14.67
CA SER A 68 4.87 -9.07 -14.99
C SER A 68 3.79 -7.99 -14.90
N TYR A 69 3.87 -7.13 -13.88
CA TYR A 69 2.96 -5.99 -13.71
C TYR A 69 3.03 -5.03 -14.89
N LEU A 70 4.23 -4.56 -15.25
CA LEU A 70 4.45 -3.62 -16.36
C LEU A 70 4.00 -4.19 -17.71
N LYS A 71 4.31 -5.46 -17.98
CA LYS A 71 3.90 -6.12 -19.23
C LYS A 71 2.39 -6.15 -19.40
N ARG A 72 1.62 -6.42 -18.32
CA ARG A 72 0.16 -6.39 -18.38
C ARG A 72 -0.40 -4.98 -18.62
N SER A 73 0.32 -3.96 -18.15
CA SER A 73 -0.02 -2.55 -18.38
C SER A 73 0.49 -2.00 -19.72
N GLY A 74 1.09 -2.83 -20.58
CA GLY A 74 1.57 -2.43 -21.90
C GLY A 74 2.94 -1.74 -21.89
N PHE A 75 3.67 -1.76 -20.77
CA PHE A 75 5.00 -1.18 -20.65
C PHE A 75 6.10 -2.23 -20.86
N LYS A 76 7.25 -1.77 -21.38
CA LYS A 76 8.46 -2.59 -21.45
C LYS A 76 9.04 -2.77 -20.04
N ALA A 77 9.56 -3.95 -19.76
CA ALA A 77 10.26 -4.27 -18.52
C ALA A 77 11.66 -4.82 -18.86
N ASP A 78 12.67 -3.96 -18.74
CA ASP A 78 14.08 -4.36 -18.80
C ASP A 78 14.67 -4.14 -17.40
N PHE A 79 14.64 -5.19 -16.58
CA PHE A 79 15.27 -5.19 -15.25
C PHE A 79 16.39 -6.21 -15.25
N SER A 80 17.57 -5.82 -14.77
CA SER A 80 18.68 -6.74 -14.52
C SER A 80 18.45 -7.58 -13.26
N ASN A 81 17.76 -7.01 -12.27
CA ASN A 81 17.59 -7.58 -10.92
C ASN A 81 16.11 -7.87 -10.63
N LYS A 82 15.84 -8.70 -9.61
CA LYS A 82 14.47 -9.02 -9.21
C LYS A 82 13.85 -7.80 -8.53
N VAL A 83 12.77 -7.28 -9.10
CA VAL A 83 12.00 -6.18 -8.53
C VAL A 83 10.54 -6.59 -8.41
N TYR A 84 9.92 -6.29 -7.28
CA TYR A 84 8.54 -6.65 -6.98
C TYR A 84 7.66 -5.43 -6.76
N ILE A 85 6.41 -5.50 -7.19
CA ILE A 85 5.35 -4.61 -6.71
C ILE A 85 4.71 -5.26 -5.49
N VAL A 86 4.66 -4.50 -4.41
CA VAL A 86 4.01 -4.85 -3.15
C VAL A 86 2.74 -4.02 -3.02
N THR A 87 1.62 -4.65 -2.68
CA THR A 87 0.34 -3.96 -2.45
C THR A 87 -0.06 -4.11 -0.99
N PHE A 88 -0.37 -3.00 -0.32
CA PHE A 88 -0.80 -2.97 1.08
C PHE A 88 -2.32 -3.00 1.25
N ALA A 89 -2.78 -3.19 2.48
CA ALA A 89 -4.20 -3.23 2.84
C ALA A 89 -4.97 -1.95 2.50
N ASN A 90 -4.32 -0.78 2.52
CA ASN A 90 -4.87 0.50 2.07
C ASN A 90 -4.83 0.69 0.54
N LYS A 91 -4.36 -0.30 -0.22
CA LYS A 91 -4.18 -0.26 -1.69
C LYS A 91 -3.02 0.60 -2.19
N ALA A 92 -2.25 1.22 -1.30
CA ALA A 92 -0.95 1.76 -1.70
C ALA A 92 -0.08 0.65 -2.29
N GLN A 93 0.70 1.01 -3.30
CA GLN A 93 1.67 0.15 -3.94
C GLN A 93 3.06 0.69 -3.63
N ALA A 94 4.03 -0.21 -3.52
CA ALA A 94 5.44 0.12 -3.36
C ALA A 94 6.28 -0.84 -4.19
N VAL A 95 7.47 -0.40 -4.56
CA VAL A 95 8.52 -1.17 -5.22
C VAL A 95 9.41 -1.79 -4.14
N PHE A 96 9.54 -3.11 -4.16
CA PHE A 96 10.46 -3.85 -3.31
C PHE A 96 11.63 -4.39 -4.12
N LYS A 97 12.84 -3.99 -3.73
CA LYS A 97 14.11 -4.44 -4.29
C LYS A 97 14.84 -5.26 -3.22
N PRO A 98 14.73 -6.61 -3.25
CA PRO A 98 15.47 -7.46 -2.31
C PRO A 98 16.98 -7.27 -2.48
N GLU A 99 17.70 -7.45 -1.39
CA GLU A 99 19.15 -7.56 -1.41
C GLU A 99 19.55 -8.80 -2.21
N GLU A 100 20.24 -8.59 -3.33
CA GLU A 100 20.87 -9.64 -4.10
C GLU A 100 22.36 -9.66 -3.77
N TYR A 101 22.86 -10.81 -3.31
CA TYR A 101 24.21 -10.98 -2.76
C TYR A 101 25.37 -10.63 -3.71
N GLU A 102 25.14 -10.35 -4.99
CA GLU A 102 26.21 -10.39 -6.00
C GLU A 102 26.32 -9.16 -6.94
N VAL A 103 25.31 -8.26 -7.06
CA VAL A 103 25.30 -7.34 -8.22
C VAL A 103 24.95 -5.86 -7.97
N ASP A 104 24.23 -5.48 -6.91
CA ASP A 104 23.72 -4.09 -6.79
C ASP A 104 23.94 -3.47 -5.40
N PRO A 105 24.00 -2.12 -5.30
CA PRO A 105 24.39 -1.44 -4.08
C PRO A 105 23.41 -1.74 -2.96
N LEU A 106 24.00 -1.97 -1.78
CA LEU A 106 23.37 -2.13 -0.48
C LEU A 106 21.95 -1.53 -0.43
N PRO A 107 20.90 -2.27 -0.05
CA PRO A 107 19.53 -1.75 0.01
C PRO A 107 19.41 -0.44 0.83
N TYR A 108 20.37 -0.22 1.73
CA TYR A 108 20.57 1.01 2.50
C TYR A 108 20.88 2.27 1.68
N ALA A 109 21.38 2.15 0.44
CA ALA A 109 21.71 3.29 -0.41
C ALA A 109 20.46 4.09 -0.81
N GLU A 110 19.36 3.41 -1.12
CA GLU A 110 18.08 4.03 -1.47
C GLU A 110 17.45 4.72 -0.24
N GLU A 111 17.50 4.07 0.92
CA GLU A 111 17.03 4.67 2.18
C GLU A 111 17.89 5.88 2.58
N ALA A 112 19.21 5.79 2.41
CA ALA A 112 20.12 6.91 2.66
C ALA A 112 19.86 8.09 1.70
N ALA A 113 19.59 7.81 0.42
CA ALA A 113 19.23 8.83 -0.56
C ALA A 113 17.91 9.53 -0.18
N TYR A 114 16.90 8.77 0.26
CA TYR A 114 15.64 9.32 0.76
C TYR A 114 15.87 10.22 1.99
N ASN A 115 16.58 9.71 3.01
CA ASN A 115 16.87 10.46 4.23
C ASN A 115 17.66 11.74 3.95
N ALA A 116 18.65 11.69 3.05
CA ALA A 116 19.38 12.86 2.61
C ALA A 116 18.47 13.87 1.90
N SER A 117 17.55 13.40 1.04
CA SER A 117 16.61 14.26 0.32
C SER A 117 15.68 15.02 1.26
N VAL A 118 15.16 14.35 2.30
CA VAL A 118 14.32 14.96 3.33
C VAL A 118 15.12 15.95 4.17
N PHE A 119 16.32 15.57 4.61
CA PHE A 119 17.19 16.43 5.42
C PHE A 119 17.60 17.72 4.70
N LEU A 120 17.88 17.63 3.40
CA LEU A 120 18.27 18.78 2.57
C LEU A 120 17.07 19.66 2.16
N GLY A 121 15.83 19.23 2.43
CA GLY A 121 14.62 19.96 2.06
C GLY A 121 14.22 19.82 0.58
N PHE A 122 14.71 18.78 -0.10
CA PHE A 122 14.41 18.49 -1.52
C PHE A 122 13.83 17.07 -1.64
N PRO A 123 12.55 16.84 -1.28
CA PRO A 123 11.93 15.50 -1.27
C PRO A 123 11.61 15.01 -2.69
N HIS A 124 12.64 14.81 -3.50
CA HIS A 124 12.54 14.27 -4.85
C HIS A 124 12.73 12.76 -4.91
N ILE A 125 13.15 12.16 -3.80
CA ILE A 125 13.28 10.72 -3.66
C ILE A 125 12.02 10.20 -2.96
N PRO A 126 11.29 9.23 -3.54
CA PRO A 126 10.13 8.63 -2.90
C PRO A 126 10.45 8.03 -1.52
N PRO A 127 9.50 8.03 -0.57
CA PRO A 127 9.67 7.44 0.75
C PRO A 127 10.19 6.02 0.66
N THR A 128 11.32 5.77 1.33
CA THR A 128 12.04 4.50 1.25
C THR A 128 12.42 4.03 2.64
N THR A 129 12.24 2.74 2.90
CA THR A 129 12.65 2.07 4.14
C THR A 129 13.28 0.73 3.82
N ILE A 130 14.08 0.21 4.74
CA ILE A 130 14.42 -1.22 4.75
C ILE A 130 13.27 -2.04 5.33
N ARG A 131 12.95 -3.16 4.68
CA ARG A 131 11.97 -4.14 5.19
C ARG A 131 12.34 -5.57 4.81
N THR A 132 12.07 -6.50 5.70
CA THR A 132 12.12 -7.94 5.39
C THR A 132 10.74 -8.43 4.95
N ILE A 133 10.66 -9.00 3.74
CA ILE A 133 9.43 -9.57 3.16
C ILE A 133 9.75 -11.00 2.72
N LYS A 134 9.06 -12.00 3.29
CA LYS A 134 9.28 -13.43 2.98
C LYS A 134 10.77 -13.82 3.08
N ASP A 135 11.40 -13.51 4.20
CA ASP A 135 12.81 -13.80 4.51
C ASP A 135 13.83 -13.11 3.60
N GLN A 136 13.41 -12.13 2.80
CA GLN A 136 14.30 -11.29 2.00
C GLN A 136 14.31 -9.88 2.57
N THR A 137 15.46 -9.41 3.01
CA THR A 137 15.69 -8.00 3.34
C THR A 137 15.91 -7.21 2.06
N GLY A 138 15.39 -6.00 2.00
CA GLY A 138 15.55 -5.14 0.82
C GLY A 138 15.02 -3.73 1.06
N SER A 139 15.20 -2.88 0.07
CA SER A 139 14.60 -1.55 0.07
C SER A 139 13.16 -1.62 -0.42
N LEU A 140 12.29 -0.91 0.27
CA LEU A 140 10.87 -0.77 -0.03
C LEU A 140 10.58 0.71 -0.22
N GLN A 141 10.25 1.07 -1.45
CA GLN A 141 10.09 2.45 -1.90
C GLN A 141 8.66 2.65 -2.41
N LEU A 142 7.99 3.72 -1.99
CA LEU A 142 6.64 4.05 -2.47
C LEU A 142 6.60 4.29 -3.99
#